data_AF-A0A1D1W980-F1
#
_entry.id   AF-A0A1D1W980-F1
#
_cell.length_a   1.000
_cell.length_b   1.000
_cell.length_c   1.000
_cell.angle_alpha   90.00
_cell.angle_beta   90.00
_cell.angle_gamma   90.00
#
_symmetry.space_group_name_H-M   'P 1'
#
loop_
_entity.id
_entity.type
_entity.pdbx_description
1 polymer ?
#
loop_
_entity_poly.entity_id
_entity_poly.type
_entity_poly.pdbx_seq_one_letter_code
_entity_poly.pdbx_strand_id
1 'polypeptide(L)'
;MSASRPRFDEAATRMLGQTLWAAAGATKPEPRPPSAPAPDHSPQQFLQAVKEVANNSEMSPAPLASPAIREGDTRPFSSANSPGKETDGRPREAEALAKLLQQAKLQAVDASRLQINEQTNRLIHPKTTWAELKVPGPIERGLIMSGFDTPTLIQSVALDFLFKGKNLIAQSQSGTGKTISFVIGILKQINADLNHPQALVLEPTYELAQQTAMVIRNIVNDSVDVTVIEAVRGSRPAPGSKPREHIIVGTPGTVLDWATKFKYFDPKLIKIFILDEADVMIAEESHQDQSVRIYKMMDQGNTQTALFSATYNPKVMEFAKKIIKEPELITVKTEELSLENIHQYFVTVNNDDDKLKSLRALYGAITVDNAIVFCRSKEMAHRIYDTLKVDGHPMGILAGDMDIQDRSEAIARFRKGQDRLLITTNVSARGIDVLSINMVVNFDLPMRTNWLPDYETYIHRIGRTGRFGRGGLAINFVKDKKDYETIKAFQNHFKREIKPLDTSDIDRLEQLNILTSQ
;
A
#
# COMPACT_ATOMS: atom_id res chain seq x y z
N MET A 1 -19.41 -23.82 -47.04
CA MET A 1 -20.77 -23.37 -46.63
C MET A 1 -20.60 -22.37 -45.51
N SER A 2 -20.95 -21.10 -45.75
CA SER A 2 -20.83 -20.00 -44.79
C SER A 2 -21.94 -20.07 -43.74
N ALA A 3 -21.60 -19.97 -42.46
CA ALA A 3 -22.56 -19.73 -41.39
C ALA A 3 -22.28 -18.37 -40.73
N SER A 4 -23.23 -17.46 -40.91
CA SER A 4 -23.28 -16.09 -40.41
C SER A 4 -23.52 -16.02 -38.90
N ARG A 5 -22.82 -15.10 -38.21
CA ARG A 5 -23.11 -14.69 -36.82
C ARG A 5 -24.43 -13.91 -36.73
N PRO A 6 -25.24 -14.04 -35.65
CA PRO A 6 -26.44 -13.23 -35.47
C PRO A 6 -26.10 -11.82 -34.97
N ARG A 7 -26.81 -10.82 -35.51
CA ARG A 7 -26.80 -9.41 -35.08
C ARG A 7 -27.62 -9.26 -33.79
N PHE A 8 -27.09 -8.49 -32.84
CA PHE A 8 -27.81 -8.05 -31.64
C PHE A 8 -28.86 -7.00 -32.00
N ASP A 9 -30.09 -7.18 -31.51
CA ASP A 9 -31.24 -6.32 -31.72
C ASP A 9 -31.37 -5.31 -30.57
N GLU A 10 -31.06 -4.04 -30.84
CA GLU A 10 -31.12 -2.91 -29.89
C GLU A 10 -32.54 -2.59 -29.39
N ALA A 11 -33.59 -3.16 -29.99
CA ALA A 11 -34.97 -2.93 -29.56
C ALA A 11 -35.32 -3.70 -28.27
N ALA A 12 -34.71 -4.87 -28.02
CA ALA A 12 -35.00 -5.70 -26.84
C ALA A 12 -34.44 -5.07 -25.53
N THR A 13 -33.33 -4.33 -25.62
CA THR A 13 -32.71 -3.66 -24.47
C THR A 13 -33.49 -2.42 -24.03
N ARG A 14 -34.29 -1.82 -24.90
CA ARG A 14 -35.14 -0.65 -24.56
C ARG A 14 -36.42 -1.01 -23.83
N MET A 15 -36.95 -2.23 -24.00
CA MET A 15 -38.17 -2.67 -23.31
C MET A 15 -37.93 -3.18 -21.87
N LEU A 16 -36.72 -3.66 -21.55
CA LEU A 16 -36.35 -4.05 -20.18
C LEU A 16 -36.00 -2.85 -19.27
N GLY A 17 -35.72 -1.68 -19.85
CA GLY A 17 -35.39 -0.45 -19.11
C GLY A 17 -36.60 0.36 -18.63
N GLN A 18 -37.82 0.05 -19.06
CA GLN A 18 -39.02 0.82 -18.69
C GLN A 18 -39.95 0.15 -17.68
N THR A 19 -39.74 -1.13 -17.35
CA THR A 19 -40.57 -1.87 -16.37
C THR A 19 -40.02 -1.87 -14.94
N LEU A 20 -38.85 -1.27 -14.69
CA LEU A 20 -38.24 -1.20 -13.34
C LEU A 20 -38.50 0.10 -12.57
N TRP A 21 -39.32 1.01 -13.10
CA TRP A 21 -39.59 2.31 -12.46
C TRP A 21 -41.01 2.48 -11.90
N ALA A 22 -41.85 1.44 -11.95
CA ALA A 22 -43.19 1.45 -11.37
C ALA A 22 -43.28 0.83 -9.95
N ALA A 23 -42.16 0.34 -9.39
CA ALA A 23 -42.15 -0.36 -8.09
C ALA A 23 -41.58 0.46 -6.92
N ALA A 24 -41.14 1.71 -7.14
CA ALA A 24 -40.61 2.59 -6.08
C ALA A 24 -41.29 3.95 -6.19
N GLY A 25 -42.37 4.17 -5.43
CA GLY A 25 -43.18 5.39 -5.43
C GLY A 25 -42.43 6.65 -5.00
N ALA A 26 -41.57 7.18 -5.86
CA ALA A 26 -40.85 8.44 -5.68
C ALA A 26 -41.05 9.32 -6.92
N THR A 27 -41.45 10.57 -6.68
CA THR A 27 -41.69 11.58 -7.71
C THR A 27 -40.38 12.01 -8.39
N LYS A 28 -40.45 12.19 -9.71
CA LYS A 28 -39.34 12.55 -10.61
C LYS A 28 -38.88 14.00 -10.36
N PRO A 29 -37.58 14.30 -10.13
CA PRO A 29 -37.13 15.68 -10.08
C PRO A 29 -36.99 16.26 -11.49
N GLU A 30 -37.39 17.52 -11.67
CA GLU A 30 -37.29 18.26 -12.93
C GLU A 30 -35.83 18.48 -13.40
N PRO A 31 -35.59 18.54 -14.72
CA PRO A 31 -34.26 18.79 -15.26
C PRO A 31 -33.84 20.25 -15.06
N ARG A 32 -32.63 20.46 -14.54
CA ARG A 32 -31.98 21.79 -14.46
C ARG A 32 -31.74 22.39 -15.85
N PRO A 33 -31.86 23.71 -16.04
CA PRO A 33 -31.51 24.37 -17.29
C PRO A 33 -29.99 24.33 -17.56
N PRO A 34 -29.56 24.38 -18.82
CA PRO A 34 -28.15 24.33 -19.18
C PRO A 34 -27.40 25.56 -18.67
N SER A 35 -26.28 25.32 -17.97
CA SER A 35 -25.32 26.35 -17.55
C SER A 35 -24.67 27.02 -18.76
N ALA A 36 -24.56 28.34 -18.71
CA ALA A 36 -23.93 29.19 -19.73
C ALA A 36 -22.46 28.77 -20.03
N PRO A 37 -21.95 29.00 -21.26
CA PRO A 37 -20.57 28.67 -21.61
C PRO A 37 -19.58 29.59 -20.87
N ALA A 38 -18.45 29.03 -20.47
CA ALA A 38 -17.36 29.74 -19.79
C ALA A 38 -16.76 30.86 -20.68
N PRO A 39 -16.34 32.00 -20.11
CA PRO A 39 -15.71 33.07 -20.88
C PRO A 39 -14.29 32.70 -21.31
N ASP A 40 -14.02 32.93 -22.58
CA ASP A 40 -12.74 32.70 -23.25
C ASP A 40 -11.76 33.82 -22.85
N HIS A 41 -10.86 33.56 -21.90
CA HIS A 41 -9.88 34.55 -21.45
C HIS A 41 -8.55 34.37 -22.17
N SER A 42 -8.24 35.32 -23.05
CA SER A 42 -6.95 35.38 -23.75
C SER A 42 -5.77 35.55 -22.76
N PRO A 43 -4.60 34.91 -23.01
CA PRO A 43 -3.41 34.97 -22.14
C PRO A 43 -2.90 36.38 -21.80
N GLN A 44 -3.32 37.40 -22.53
CA GLN A 44 -2.89 38.78 -22.32
C GLN A 44 -3.60 39.45 -21.13
N GLN A 45 -4.82 39.05 -20.79
CA GLN A 45 -5.56 39.63 -19.64
C GLN A 45 -5.04 39.12 -18.28
N PHE A 46 -4.53 37.89 -18.22
CA PHE A 46 -3.91 37.31 -17.01
C PHE A 46 -2.58 38.02 -16.66
N LEU A 47 -1.78 38.38 -17.67
CA LEU A 47 -0.51 39.09 -17.50
C LEU A 47 -0.68 40.54 -17.01
N GLN A 48 -1.86 41.14 -17.22
CA GLN A 48 -2.16 42.49 -16.75
C GLN A 48 -2.59 42.49 -15.28
N ALA A 49 -3.39 41.49 -14.86
CA ALA A 49 -3.77 41.30 -13.45
C ALA A 49 -2.57 40.97 -12.54
N VAL A 50 -1.58 40.22 -13.04
CA VAL A 50 -0.37 39.89 -12.26
C VAL A 50 0.55 41.12 -12.06
N LYS A 51 0.54 42.08 -12.99
CA LYS A 51 1.33 43.31 -12.88
C LYS A 51 0.74 44.32 -11.89
N GLU A 52 -0.59 44.31 -11.69
CA GLU A 52 -1.25 45.20 -10.73
C GLU A 52 -1.07 44.74 -9.27
N VAL A 53 -0.87 43.45 -9.03
CA VAL A 53 -0.62 42.91 -7.67
C VAL A 53 0.83 43.09 -7.22
N ALA A 54 1.79 43.15 -8.14
CA ALA A 54 3.22 43.28 -7.81
C ALA A 54 3.65 44.71 -7.40
N ASN A 55 2.80 45.72 -7.56
CA ASN A 55 3.12 47.11 -7.24
C ASN A 55 2.63 47.60 -5.87
N ASN A 56 2.01 46.73 -5.05
CA ASN A 56 1.33 47.14 -3.80
C ASN A 56 1.84 46.42 -2.53
N SER A 57 3.15 46.27 -2.34
CA SER A 57 3.70 45.83 -1.06
C SER A 57 5.12 46.34 -0.78
N GLU A 58 5.21 47.56 -0.24
CA GLU A 58 6.34 48.00 0.60
C GLU A 58 5.91 48.02 2.07
N MET A 59 6.62 47.30 2.95
CA MET A 59 6.88 47.74 4.34
C MET A 59 7.99 46.89 4.99
N SER A 60 8.93 47.61 5.60
CA SER A 60 10.22 47.17 6.19
C SER A 60 10.11 46.39 7.52
N PRO A 61 11.22 45.77 7.98
CA PRO A 61 11.48 45.60 9.40
C PRO A 61 12.79 46.27 9.87
N ALA A 62 12.79 46.77 11.11
CA ALA A 62 13.88 47.42 11.84
C ALA A 62 14.86 46.42 12.50
N PRO A 63 16.08 46.84 12.94
CA PRO A 63 17.22 45.95 13.14
C PRO A 63 17.47 45.52 14.59
N LEU A 64 18.11 44.36 14.77
CA LEU A 64 18.74 43.93 16.03
C LEU A 64 20.23 43.69 15.83
N ALA A 65 21.02 44.25 16.74
CA ALA A 65 22.47 44.39 16.71
C ALA A 65 23.24 43.09 17.01
N SER A 66 24.50 43.02 16.56
CA SER A 66 25.53 42.07 17.00
C SER A 66 26.83 42.82 17.29
N PRO A 67 27.67 42.39 18.27
CA PRO A 67 28.84 43.13 18.69
C PRO A 67 30.11 42.78 17.90
N ALA A 68 31.05 43.71 17.97
CA ALA A 68 32.30 43.85 17.23
C ALA A 68 33.37 42.77 17.49
N ILE A 69 34.20 42.51 16.47
CA ILE A 69 35.59 42.04 16.61
C ILE A 69 36.48 42.87 15.68
N ARG A 70 37.64 43.28 16.22
CA ARG A 70 38.59 44.30 15.74
C ARG A 70 39.61 43.78 14.70
N GLU A 71 40.14 44.75 13.95
CA GLU A 71 41.24 44.71 12.98
C GLU A 71 42.65 44.48 13.59
N GLY A 72 43.60 44.11 12.72
CA GLY A 72 45.06 44.31 12.87
C GLY A 72 45.88 43.42 11.93
N ASP A 73 46.36 43.96 10.79
CA ASP A 73 47.80 44.19 10.43
C ASP A 73 48.35 43.06 9.53
N THR A 74 49.19 43.20 8.48
CA THR A 74 50.07 44.23 7.88
C THR A 74 50.46 43.80 6.42
N ARG A 75 50.94 44.73 5.56
CA ARG A 75 51.38 44.54 4.12
C ARG A 75 52.91 44.22 4.00
N PRO A 76 53.68 44.29 2.86
CA PRO A 76 53.41 44.53 1.40
C PRO A 76 54.32 43.77 0.33
N PHE A 77 54.13 44.10 -0.99
CA PHE A 77 54.99 43.92 -2.22
C PHE A 77 55.06 42.52 -2.92
N SER A 78 55.22 42.31 -4.25
CA SER A 78 55.36 43.13 -5.49
C SER A 78 55.12 42.28 -6.78
N SER A 79 54.54 42.90 -7.82
CA SER A 79 54.76 42.81 -9.29
C SER A 79 55.10 41.50 -10.09
N ALA A 80 54.24 41.26 -11.10
CA ALA A 80 54.50 41.09 -12.55
C ALA A 80 54.63 39.70 -13.25
N ASN A 81 53.92 39.64 -14.40
CA ASN A 81 54.02 38.81 -15.64
C ASN A 81 53.29 37.45 -15.78
N SER A 82 52.05 37.53 -16.33
CA SER A 82 51.33 36.82 -17.43
C SER A 82 51.67 35.38 -17.87
N PRO A 83 50.80 34.66 -18.66
CA PRO A 83 49.37 34.87 -18.99
C PRO A 83 48.48 33.60 -18.89
N GLY A 84 47.14 33.76 -18.83
CA GLY A 84 46.20 32.64 -19.03
C GLY A 84 44.74 33.07 -19.07
N LYS A 85 44.11 32.88 -20.24
CA LYS A 85 42.70 33.10 -20.57
C LYS A 85 41.71 32.58 -19.51
N GLU A 86 40.64 33.35 -19.23
CA GLU A 86 39.28 32.81 -19.11
C GLU A 86 38.23 33.95 -19.09
N THR A 87 37.47 34.04 -20.17
CA THR A 87 36.30 34.91 -20.32
C THR A 87 35.03 34.14 -19.94
N ASP A 88 34.43 34.57 -18.83
CA ASP A 88 33.01 34.82 -18.63
C ASP A 88 31.99 34.02 -19.49
N GLY A 89 31.47 32.93 -18.91
CA GLY A 89 30.38 32.11 -19.45
C GLY A 89 29.29 31.77 -18.42
N ARG A 90 29.23 32.50 -17.29
CA ARG A 90 28.47 32.12 -16.09
C ARG A 90 27.04 32.67 -15.91
N PRO A 91 26.31 33.21 -16.91
CA PRO A 91 24.85 33.37 -16.77
C PRO A 91 24.04 32.17 -17.29
N ARG A 92 24.53 31.44 -18.31
CA ARG A 92 23.74 30.38 -18.98
C ARG A 92 23.71 29.05 -18.22
N GLU A 93 24.75 28.74 -17.45
CA GLU A 93 24.81 27.53 -16.64
C GLU A 93 23.95 27.65 -15.37
N ALA A 94 23.86 28.85 -14.77
CA ALA A 94 23.01 29.09 -13.61
C ALA A 94 21.53 29.04 -13.98
N GLU A 95 21.16 29.55 -15.16
CA GLU A 95 19.79 29.52 -15.68
C GLU A 95 19.40 28.11 -16.17
N ALA A 96 20.34 27.38 -16.79
CA ALA A 96 20.16 25.98 -17.13
C ALA A 96 20.05 25.10 -15.89
N LEU A 97 20.86 25.34 -14.85
CA LEU A 97 20.78 24.66 -13.55
C LEU A 97 19.49 25.00 -12.81
N ALA A 98 19.03 26.25 -12.86
CA ALA A 98 17.74 26.65 -12.30
C ALA A 98 16.56 25.98 -13.04
N LYS A 99 16.61 25.87 -14.38
CA LYS A 99 15.65 25.09 -15.17
C LYS A 99 15.73 23.60 -14.90
N LEU A 100 16.93 23.04 -14.70
CA LEU A 100 17.15 21.64 -14.36
C LEU A 100 16.64 21.35 -12.93
N LEU A 101 16.84 22.28 -12.00
CA LEU A 101 16.33 22.23 -10.62
C LEU A 101 14.80 22.45 -10.58
N GLN A 102 14.24 23.22 -11.51
CA GLN A 102 12.79 23.44 -11.62
C GLN A 102 12.08 22.30 -12.37
N GLN A 103 12.74 21.63 -13.32
CA GLN A 103 12.30 20.34 -13.87
C GLN A 103 12.49 19.20 -12.85
N ALA A 104 13.53 19.25 -12.02
CA ALA A 104 13.75 18.30 -10.91
C ALA A 104 12.75 18.49 -9.76
N LYS A 105 12.06 19.63 -9.66
CA LYS A 105 10.96 19.83 -8.69
C LYS A 105 9.70 19.01 -9.02
N LEU A 106 9.63 18.37 -10.20
CA LEU A 106 8.61 17.37 -10.55
C LEU A 106 9.08 15.91 -10.44
N GLN A 107 10.33 15.67 -10.04
CA GLN A 107 10.87 14.33 -9.77
C GLN A 107 11.92 14.38 -8.65
N ALA A 108 11.52 14.82 -7.47
CA ALA A 108 12.30 14.59 -6.25
C ALA A 108 11.92 13.24 -5.63
N VAL A 109 12.14 12.14 -6.38
CA VAL A 109 12.45 10.87 -5.72
C VAL A 109 13.87 11.02 -5.21
N ASP A 110 13.94 11.63 -4.04
CA ASP A 110 15.14 11.93 -3.28
C ASP A 110 16.10 10.73 -3.31
N ALA A 111 17.21 10.88 -4.06
CA ALA A 111 18.22 9.84 -4.26
C ALA A 111 18.87 9.38 -2.94
N SER A 112 18.66 10.11 -1.85
CA SER A 112 19.03 9.72 -0.49
C SER A 112 18.14 8.61 0.12
N ARG A 113 16.98 8.31 -0.49
CA ARG A 113 15.96 7.36 0.02
C ARG A 113 16.11 5.93 -0.48
N LEU A 114 17.12 5.67 -1.30
CA LEU A 114 17.49 4.34 -1.77
C LEU A 114 18.66 3.83 -0.93
N GLN A 115 18.41 2.97 0.04
CA GLN A 115 19.47 2.06 0.50
C GLN A 115 19.46 0.82 -0.38
N ILE A 116 20.44 0.77 -1.26
CA ILE A 116 20.62 -0.32 -2.20
C ILE A 116 21.34 -1.47 -1.51
N ASN A 117 20.95 -2.70 -1.87
CA ASN A 117 21.72 -3.93 -1.82
C ASN A 117 22.94 -3.88 -0.90
N GLU A 118 22.74 -4.31 0.35
CA GLU A 118 23.79 -4.37 1.37
C GLU A 118 25.04 -5.13 0.90
N GLN A 119 24.93 -5.98 -0.14
CA GLN A 119 26.05 -6.73 -0.70
C GLN A 119 26.83 -5.99 -1.79
N THR A 120 26.24 -5.05 -2.52
CA THR A 120 26.90 -4.39 -3.67
C THR A 120 27.05 -2.88 -3.55
N ASN A 121 26.33 -2.22 -2.65
CA ASN A 121 26.44 -0.79 -2.34
C ASN A 121 26.33 0.14 -3.59
N ARG A 122 25.59 -0.28 -4.64
CA ARG A 122 25.46 0.45 -5.91
C ARG A 122 24.22 1.31 -5.96
N LEU A 123 24.32 2.59 -6.33
CA LEU A 123 23.16 3.45 -6.61
C LEU A 123 22.38 2.97 -7.85
N ILE A 124 21.08 2.70 -7.69
CA ILE A 124 20.15 2.39 -8.78
C ILE A 124 19.30 3.64 -9.02
N HIS A 125 19.39 4.22 -10.22
CA HIS A 125 18.51 5.33 -10.59
C HIS A 125 17.10 4.80 -10.85
N PRO A 126 16.06 5.30 -10.14
CA PRO A 126 14.71 4.83 -10.30
C PRO A 126 14.20 5.20 -11.70
N LYS A 127 13.74 4.19 -12.43
CA LYS A 127 13.05 4.36 -13.71
C LYS A 127 11.63 4.83 -13.46
N THR A 128 11.16 5.77 -14.26
CA THR A 128 9.93 6.53 -13.99
C THR A 128 8.76 6.11 -14.86
N THR A 129 8.99 5.26 -15.85
CA THR A 129 7.96 4.73 -16.76
C THR A 129 8.07 3.22 -16.91
N TRP A 130 6.94 2.55 -17.23
CA TRP A 130 6.92 1.12 -17.53
C TRP A 130 7.76 0.74 -18.75
N ALA A 131 7.81 1.63 -19.74
CA ALA A 131 8.64 1.49 -20.94
C ALA A 131 10.14 1.45 -20.61
N GLU A 132 10.64 2.33 -19.73
CA GLU A 132 12.03 2.30 -19.26
C GLU A 132 12.36 1.00 -18.53
N LEU A 133 11.41 0.47 -17.77
CA LEU A 133 11.51 -0.82 -17.09
C LEU A 133 11.44 -2.01 -18.03
N LYS A 134 11.20 -1.79 -19.32
CA LYS A 134 11.05 -2.82 -20.36
C LYS A 134 9.91 -3.79 -20.05
N VAL A 135 8.84 -3.29 -19.43
CA VAL A 135 7.61 -4.07 -19.24
C VAL A 135 7.02 -4.39 -20.62
N PRO A 136 6.67 -5.66 -20.92
CA PRO A 136 6.04 -6.00 -22.19
C PRO A 136 4.72 -5.25 -22.41
N GLY A 137 4.50 -4.74 -23.61
CA GLY A 137 3.31 -3.95 -23.95
C GLY A 137 1.95 -4.55 -23.55
N PRO A 138 1.72 -5.87 -23.67
CA PRO A 138 0.48 -6.48 -23.17
C PRO A 138 0.29 -6.35 -21.66
N ILE A 139 1.38 -6.53 -20.88
CA ILE A 139 1.35 -6.37 -19.42
C ILE A 139 1.18 -4.89 -19.06
N GLU A 140 1.87 -3.99 -19.77
CA GLU A 140 1.76 -2.54 -19.57
C GLU A 140 0.33 -2.02 -19.80
N ARG A 141 -0.35 -2.47 -20.86
CA ARG A 141 -1.77 -2.15 -21.08
C ARG A 141 -2.64 -2.62 -19.90
N GLY A 142 -2.37 -3.83 -19.42
CA GLY A 142 -3.02 -4.39 -18.24
C GLY A 142 -2.89 -3.54 -16.98
N LEU A 143 -1.68 -3.03 -16.74
CA LEU A 143 -1.36 -2.14 -15.63
C LEU A 143 -2.12 -0.82 -15.75
N ILE A 144 -2.07 -0.17 -16.91
CA ILE A 144 -2.72 1.12 -17.16
C ILE A 144 -4.25 1.00 -17.00
N MET A 145 -4.86 -0.04 -17.57
CA MET A 145 -6.30 -0.30 -17.43
C MET A 145 -6.72 -0.58 -15.97
N SER A 146 -5.78 -1.04 -15.14
CA SER A 146 -5.97 -1.27 -13.72
C SER A 146 -5.67 -0.03 -12.86
N GLY A 147 -5.37 1.12 -13.47
CA GLY A 147 -5.08 2.38 -12.78
C GLY A 147 -3.63 2.54 -12.30
N PHE A 148 -2.69 1.77 -12.83
CA PHE A 148 -1.26 1.86 -12.51
C PHE A 148 -0.50 2.62 -13.60
N ASP A 149 -0.57 3.96 -13.57
CA ASP A 149 0.01 4.82 -14.62
C ASP A 149 1.54 4.84 -14.62
N THR A 150 2.16 4.85 -13.44
CA THR A 150 3.63 4.96 -13.28
C THR A 150 4.15 3.99 -12.21
N PRO A 151 5.38 3.46 -12.39
CA PRO A 151 6.01 2.57 -11.41
C PRO A 151 6.32 3.28 -10.09
N THR A 152 6.17 2.56 -8.98
CA THR A 152 6.65 2.98 -7.66
C THR A 152 8.15 2.74 -7.51
N LEU A 153 8.75 3.30 -6.47
CA LEU A 153 10.19 3.14 -6.19
C LEU A 153 10.59 1.67 -6.06
N ILE A 154 9.85 0.87 -5.29
CA ILE A 154 10.16 -0.55 -5.13
C ILE A 154 10.02 -1.31 -6.45
N GLN A 155 9.03 -0.96 -7.29
CA GLN A 155 8.85 -1.57 -8.60
C GLN A 155 10.02 -1.24 -9.54
N SER A 156 10.49 0.01 -9.52
CA SER A 156 11.60 0.46 -10.36
C SER A 156 12.91 -0.30 -10.11
N VAL A 157 13.09 -0.82 -8.89
CA VAL A 157 14.28 -1.55 -8.47
C VAL A 157 14.07 -3.06 -8.56
N ALA A 158 12.94 -3.57 -8.05
CA ALA A 158 12.67 -5.02 -8.01
C ALA A 158 12.56 -5.65 -9.40
N LEU A 159 11.95 -4.94 -10.37
CA LEU A 159 11.71 -5.49 -11.70
C LEU A 159 13.01 -5.82 -12.46
N ASP A 160 14.07 -5.04 -12.26
CA ASP A 160 15.36 -5.31 -12.90
C ASP A 160 15.96 -6.65 -12.45
N PHE A 161 15.76 -7.05 -11.19
CA PHE A 161 16.22 -8.35 -10.67
C PHE A 161 15.27 -9.47 -11.07
N LEU A 162 13.96 -9.22 -10.98
CA LEU A 162 12.93 -10.19 -11.38
C LEU A 162 13.10 -10.58 -12.85
N PHE A 163 13.30 -9.62 -13.75
CA PHE A 163 13.48 -9.87 -15.18
C PHE A 163 14.80 -10.57 -15.54
N LYS A 164 15.82 -10.46 -14.68
CA LYS A 164 17.09 -11.17 -14.83
C LYS A 164 17.07 -12.59 -14.24
N GLY A 165 15.93 -13.05 -13.72
CA GLY A 165 15.82 -14.35 -13.06
C GLY A 165 16.62 -14.45 -11.75
N LYS A 166 16.95 -13.31 -11.12
CA LYS A 166 17.73 -13.30 -9.87
C LYS A 166 16.82 -13.55 -8.68
N ASN A 167 17.31 -14.39 -7.75
CA ASN A 167 16.65 -14.58 -6.47
C ASN A 167 16.65 -13.26 -5.69
N LEU A 168 15.55 -12.99 -4.97
CA LEU A 168 15.31 -11.68 -4.40
C LEU A 168 14.74 -11.77 -3.00
N ILE A 169 15.24 -10.93 -2.10
CA ILE A 169 14.54 -10.58 -0.87
C ILE A 169 14.31 -9.07 -0.94
N ALA A 170 13.05 -8.66 -0.97
CA ALA A 170 12.64 -7.27 -1.10
C ALA A 170 11.86 -6.82 0.13
N GLN A 171 12.40 -5.83 0.83
CA GLN A 171 11.74 -5.16 1.94
C GLN A 171 11.28 -3.77 1.56
N SER A 172 9.99 -3.56 1.77
CA SER A 172 9.33 -2.28 1.59
C SER A 172 7.99 -2.32 2.34
N GLN A 173 7.48 -1.18 2.77
CA GLN A 173 6.25 -1.11 3.56
C GLN A 173 5.03 -1.68 2.81
N SER A 174 3.94 -1.96 3.52
CA SER A 174 2.66 -2.30 2.88
C SER A 174 2.19 -1.12 2.01
N GLY A 175 1.56 -1.41 0.87
CA GLY A 175 1.04 -0.37 -0.03
C GLY A 175 2.07 0.33 -0.92
N THR A 176 3.36 -0.05 -0.89
CA THR A 176 4.38 0.52 -1.78
C THR A 176 4.40 -0.10 -3.18
N GLY A 177 3.56 -1.11 -3.44
CA GLY A 177 3.43 -1.75 -4.74
C GLY A 177 4.21 -3.06 -4.93
N LYS A 178 4.60 -3.74 -3.83
CA LYS A 178 5.28 -5.05 -3.85
C LYS A 178 4.56 -6.11 -4.67
N THR A 179 3.23 -6.22 -4.48
CA THR A 179 2.38 -7.17 -5.19
C THR A 179 2.50 -7.01 -6.71
N ILE A 180 2.39 -5.78 -7.19
CA ILE A 180 2.52 -5.46 -8.61
C ILE A 180 3.92 -5.81 -9.14
N SER A 181 4.98 -5.57 -8.36
CA SER A 181 6.35 -5.94 -8.76
C SER A 181 6.46 -7.42 -9.10
N PHE A 182 6.04 -8.31 -8.20
CA PHE A 182 6.16 -9.75 -8.47
C PHE A 182 5.15 -10.24 -9.49
N VAL A 183 3.95 -9.65 -9.58
CA VAL A 183 2.98 -10.02 -10.63
C VAL A 183 3.57 -9.76 -12.01
N ILE A 184 4.19 -8.59 -12.23
CA ILE A 184 4.88 -8.29 -13.49
C ILE A 184 6.05 -9.27 -13.72
N GLY A 185 6.82 -9.58 -12.67
CA GLY A 185 7.92 -10.55 -12.73
C GLY A 185 7.48 -11.97 -13.12
N ILE A 186 6.32 -12.41 -12.61
CA ILE A 186 5.67 -13.68 -12.95
C ILE A 186 5.21 -13.66 -14.41
N LEU A 187 4.42 -12.67 -14.80
CA LEU A 187 3.84 -12.58 -16.15
C LEU A 187 4.92 -12.48 -17.24
N LYS A 188 6.09 -11.92 -16.91
CA LYS A 188 7.24 -11.87 -17.83
C LYS A 188 7.85 -13.25 -18.15
N GLN A 189 7.71 -14.23 -17.26
CA GLN A 189 8.38 -15.54 -17.36
C GLN A 189 7.47 -16.69 -17.78
N ILE A 190 6.17 -16.53 -17.58
CA ILE A 190 5.18 -17.55 -17.95
C ILE A 190 5.10 -17.67 -19.46
N ASN A 191 5.01 -18.91 -19.93
CA ASN A 191 4.61 -19.22 -21.29
C ASN A 191 3.12 -19.62 -21.30
N ALA A 192 2.28 -18.80 -21.92
CA ALA A 192 0.84 -19.00 -22.07
C ALA A 192 0.47 -20.28 -22.86
N ASP A 193 1.36 -20.77 -23.73
CA ASP A 193 1.08 -21.97 -24.53
C ASP A 193 1.16 -23.28 -23.71
N LEU A 194 1.75 -23.21 -22.51
CA LEU A 194 1.97 -24.37 -21.64
C LEU A 194 0.90 -24.41 -20.55
N ASN A 195 -0.11 -25.26 -20.77
CA ASN A 195 -1.26 -25.49 -19.89
C ASN A 195 -0.91 -26.28 -18.61
N HIS A 196 -0.02 -25.72 -17.79
CA HIS A 196 0.28 -26.21 -16.45
C HIS A 196 0.81 -25.06 -15.56
N PRO A 197 0.77 -25.22 -14.23
CA PRO A 197 1.35 -24.24 -13.32
C PRO A 197 2.85 -24.05 -13.57
N GLN A 198 3.25 -22.80 -13.70
CA GLN A 198 4.62 -22.32 -13.91
C GLN A 198 5.04 -21.32 -12.83
N ALA A 199 4.08 -20.72 -12.13
CA ALA A 199 4.34 -19.82 -11.00
C ALA A 199 3.53 -20.24 -9.77
N LEU A 200 4.14 -20.07 -8.61
CA LEU A 200 3.48 -20.28 -7.32
C LEU A 200 3.69 -19.06 -6.43
N VAL A 201 2.60 -18.53 -5.88
CA VAL A 201 2.59 -17.46 -4.88
C VAL A 201 2.00 -18.00 -3.58
N LEU A 202 2.77 -17.92 -2.49
CA LEU A 202 2.27 -18.19 -1.15
C LEU A 202 1.90 -16.92 -0.43
N GLU A 203 0.69 -16.94 0.10
CA GLU A 203 0.09 -15.86 0.88
C GLU A 203 -0.29 -16.42 2.26
N PRO A 204 -0.09 -15.65 3.35
CA PRO A 204 -0.25 -16.18 4.70
C PRO A 204 -1.72 -16.37 5.11
N THR A 205 -2.67 -15.71 4.42
CA THR A 205 -4.09 -15.80 4.72
C THR A 205 -4.93 -16.07 3.47
N TYR A 206 -6.15 -16.57 3.70
CA TYR A 206 -7.13 -16.82 2.64
C TYR A 206 -7.43 -15.54 1.85
N GLU A 207 -7.66 -14.44 2.57
CA GLU A 207 -8.07 -13.16 2.01
C GLU A 207 -6.96 -12.53 1.15
N LEU A 208 -5.70 -12.65 1.58
CA LEU A 208 -4.54 -12.22 0.80
C LEU A 208 -4.39 -13.02 -0.48
N ALA A 209 -4.55 -14.34 -0.42
CA ALA A 209 -4.53 -15.19 -1.61
C ALA A 209 -5.59 -14.76 -2.64
N GLN A 210 -6.83 -14.51 -2.19
CA GLN A 210 -7.88 -14.04 -3.10
C GLN A 210 -7.57 -12.67 -3.69
N GLN A 211 -7.03 -11.76 -2.88
CA GLN A 211 -6.67 -10.43 -3.33
C GLN A 211 -5.56 -10.45 -4.38
N THR A 212 -4.49 -11.20 -4.13
CA THR A 212 -3.38 -11.34 -5.08
C THR A 212 -3.86 -12.00 -6.37
N ALA A 213 -4.72 -13.02 -6.28
CA ALA A 213 -5.34 -13.63 -7.47
C ALA A 213 -6.21 -12.61 -8.24
N MET A 214 -6.98 -11.76 -7.56
CA MET A 214 -7.77 -10.70 -8.20
C MET A 214 -6.88 -9.65 -8.89
N VAL A 215 -5.78 -9.23 -8.27
CA VAL A 215 -4.80 -8.32 -8.88
C VAL A 215 -4.22 -8.91 -10.16
N ILE A 216 -3.85 -10.20 -10.12
CA ILE A 216 -3.36 -10.93 -11.30
C ILE A 216 -4.43 -10.91 -12.41
N ARG A 217 -5.69 -11.27 -12.10
CA ARG A 217 -6.78 -11.28 -13.09
C ARG A 217 -7.02 -9.91 -13.72
N ASN A 218 -6.97 -8.83 -12.93
CA ASN A 218 -7.19 -7.47 -13.42
C ASN A 218 -6.08 -7.02 -14.39
N ILE A 219 -4.82 -7.34 -14.06
CA ILE A 219 -3.66 -6.99 -14.90
C ILE A 219 -3.63 -7.84 -16.17
N VAL A 220 -3.94 -9.13 -16.06
CA VAL A 220 -3.99 -10.03 -17.22
C VAL A 220 -5.07 -9.56 -18.20
N ASN A 221 -6.30 -9.37 -17.72
CA ASN A 221 -7.50 -9.04 -18.50
C ASN A 221 -7.53 -9.68 -19.91
N ASP A 222 -8.01 -8.98 -20.93
CA ASP A 222 -7.97 -9.44 -22.33
C ASP A 222 -6.60 -9.24 -22.99
N SER A 223 -5.64 -8.67 -22.28
CA SER A 223 -4.32 -8.32 -22.82
C SER A 223 -3.32 -9.46 -22.77
N VAL A 224 -3.47 -10.41 -21.84
CA VAL A 224 -2.51 -11.49 -21.59
C VAL A 224 -3.26 -12.82 -21.47
N ASP A 225 -2.83 -13.86 -22.20
CA ASP A 225 -3.45 -15.19 -22.12
C ASP A 225 -2.87 -16.02 -20.98
N VAL A 226 -3.05 -15.57 -19.74
CA VAL A 226 -2.53 -16.23 -18.54
C VAL A 226 -3.63 -16.37 -17.50
N THR A 227 -3.75 -17.56 -16.91
CA THR A 227 -4.83 -17.88 -15.96
C THR A 227 -4.28 -18.22 -14.59
N VAL A 228 -5.09 -17.93 -13.56
CA VAL A 228 -4.74 -18.11 -12.14
C VAL A 228 -5.78 -18.94 -11.42
N ILE A 229 -5.31 -19.89 -10.60
CA ILE A 229 -6.12 -20.72 -9.71
C ILE A 229 -5.74 -20.48 -8.26
N GLU A 230 -6.75 -20.53 -7.38
CA GLU A 230 -6.58 -20.33 -5.94
C GLU A 230 -6.53 -21.67 -5.20
N ALA A 231 -5.44 -21.90 -4.47
CA ALA A 231 -5.24 -23.05 -3.59
C ALA A 231 -5.44 -22.62 -2.13
N VAL A 232 -6.69 -22.50 -1.73
CA VAL A 232 -7.11 -21.96 -0.43
C VAL A 232 -8.08 -22.89 0.29
N ARG A 233 -8.32 -22.70 1.59
CA ARG A 233 -9.20 -23.61 2.36
C ARG A 233 -10.56 -23.76 1.67
N GLY A 234 -10.98 -25.00 1.43
CA GLY A 234 -12.20 -25.34 0.70
C GLY A 234 -11.98 -25.73 -0.77
N SER A 235 -10.88 -25.31 -1.39
CA SER A 235 -10.56 -25.69 -2.78
C SER A 235 -9.99 -27.12 -2.82
N ARG A 236 -10.84 -28.10 -3.14
CA ARG A 236 -10.45 -29.49 -3.31
C ARG A 236 -10.48 -29.89 -4.78
N PRO A 237 -9.33 -30.27 -5.37
CA PRO A 237 -9.31 -30.75 -6.75
C PRO A 237 -10.03 -32.09 -6.86
N ALA A 238 -10.66 -32.33 -8.00
CA ALA A 238 -11.26 -33.63 -8.28
C ALA A 238 -10.17 -34.71 -8.35
N PRO A 239 -10.42 -35.94 -7.85
CA PRO A 239 -9.43 -37.02 -7.90
C PRO A 239 -8.88 -37.23 -9.32
N GLY A 240 -7.55 -37.25 -9.48
CA GLY A 240 -6.88 -37.46 -10.76
C GLY A 240 -6.88 -36.27 -11.74
N SER A 241 -7.57 -35.17 -11.41
CA SER A 241 -7.53 -33.96 -12.23
C SER A 241 -6.17 -33.25 -12.15
N LYS A 242 -5.89 -32.39 -13.14
CA LYS A 242 -4.70 -31.53 -13.20
C LYS A 242 -5.14 -30.11 -13.55
N PRO A 243 -4.54 -29.07 -12.94
CA PRO A 243 -4.82 -27.69 -13.30
C PRO A 243 -4.26 -27.40 -14.70
N ARG A 244 -4.97 -26.57 -15.45
CA ARG A 244 -4.47 -26.02 -16.72
C ARG A 244 -3.94 -24.59 -16.54
N GLU A 245 -4.26 -23.99 -15.40
CA GLU A 245 -3.88 -22.65 -15.03
C GLU A 245 -2.37 -22.53 -14.83
N HIS A 246 -1.86 -21.34 -15.12
CA HIS A 246 -0.43 -21.06 -15.19
C HIS A 246 0.13 -20.59 -13.85
N ILE A 247 -0.72 -19.97 -13.02
CA ILE A 247 -0.35 -19.41 -11.73
C ILE A 247 -1.19 -20.07 -10.65
N ILE A 248 -0.55 -20.57 -9.60
CA ILE A 248 -1.21 -20.94 -8.35
C ILE A 248 -0.96 -19.82 -7.33
N VAL A 249 -2.03 -19.32 -6.70
CA VAL A 249 -1.94 -18.45 -5.52
C VAL A 249 -2.62 -19.16 -4.36
N GLY A 250 -2.00 -19.27 -3.19
CA GLY A 250 -2.63 -20.02 -2.11
C GLY A 250 -1.96 -19.93 -0.76
N THR A 251 -2.59 -20.57 0.21
CA THR A 251 -2.05 -20.68 1.57
C THR A 251 -1.14 -21.91 1.71
N PRO A 252 -0.09 -21.87 2.55
CA PRO A 252 0.91 -22.93 2.62
C PRO A 252 0.31 -24.33 2.84
N GLY A 253 -0.66 -24.44 3.76
CA GLY A 253 -1.28 -25.73 4.07
C GLY A 253 -2.03 -26.34 2.88
N THR A 254 -2.82 -25.54 2.16
CA THR A 254 -3.60 -26.03 1.02
C THR A 254 -2.72 -26.35 -0.18
N VAL A 255 -1.71 -25.50 -0.44
CA VAL A 255 -0.74 -25.75 -1.52
C VAL A 255 0.09 -27.01 -1.25
N LEU A 256 0.50 -27.24 0.00
CA LEU A 256 1.21 -28.45 0.38
C LEU A 256 0.35 -29.69 0.16
N ASP A 257 -0.94 -29.63 0.53
CA ASP A 257 -1.90 -30.71 0.26
C ASP A 257 -2.07 -30.94 -1.26
N TRP A 258 -2.16 -29.88 -2.06
CA TRP A 258 -2.23 -29.98 -3.52
C TRP A 258 -0.99 -30.65 -4.11
N ALA A 259 0.21 -30.32 -3.61
CA ALA A 259 1.46 -30.89 -4.08
C ALA A 259 1.65 -32.34 -3.63
N THR A 260 1.29 -32.68 -2.39
CA THR A 260 1.65 -33.97 -1.77
C THR A 260 0.50 -34.97 -1.76
N LYS A 261 -0.63 -34.60 -1.18
CA LYS A 261 -1.79 -35.46 -0.97
C LYS A 261 -2.58 -35.68 -2.26
N PHE A 262 -2.89 -34.61 -2.96
CA PHE A 262 -3.67 -34.67 -4.19
C PHE A 262 -2.81 -34.88 -5.44
N LYS A 263 -1.51 -34.59 -5.34
CA LYS A 263 -0.57 -34.59 -6.49
C LYS A 263 -1.16 -33.82 -7.68
N TYR A 264 -1.84 -32.71 -7.39
CA TYR A 264 -2.65 -31.97 -8.35
C TYR A 264 -1.77 -31.24 -9.37
N PHE A 265 -0.64 -30.69 -8.95
CA PHE A 265 0.37 -30.10 -9.83
C PHE A 265 1.76 -30.71 -9.58
N ASP A 266 2.70 -30.47 -10.48
CA ASP A 266 4.11 -30.86 -10.30
C ASP A 266 4.95 -29.64 -9.86
N PRO A 267 5.44 -29.61 -8.60
CA PRO A 267 6.28 -28.50 -8.12
C PRO A 267 7.58 -28.33 -8.91
N LYS A 268 8.06 -29.35 -9.63
CA LYS A 268 9.29 -29.24 -10.44
C LYS A 268 9.11 -28.38 -11.69
N LEU A 269 7.87 -28.13 -12.12
CA LEU A 269 7.57 -27.30 -13.28
C LEU A 269 7.43 -25.81 -12.93
N ILE A 270 7.51 -25.45 -11.65
CA ILE A 270 7.48 -24.07 -11.19
C ILE A 270 8.79 -23.39 -11.55
N LYS A 271 8.70 -22.29 -12.32
CA LYS A 271 9.83 -21.44 -12.74
C LYS A 271 10.07 -20.29 -11.77
N ILE A 272 9.00 -19.79 -11.15
CA ILE A 272 9.06 -18.69 -10.19
C ILE A 272 8.21 -19.00 -8.96
N PHE A 273 8.82 -18.81 -7.79
CA PHE A 273 8.22 -19.01 -6.49
C PHE A 273 8.27 -17.72 -5.68
N ILE A 274 7.11 -17.23 -5.27
CA ILE A 274 6.96 -16.00 -4.50
C ILE A 274 6.44 -16.33 -3.09
N LEU A 275 7.06 -15.73 -2.08
CA LEU A 275 6.46 -15.60 -0.75
C LEU A 275 6.17 -14.12 -0.48
N ASP A 276 4.91 -13.77 -0.30
CA ASP A 276 4.52 -12.42 0.13
C ASP A 276 4.24 -12.37 1.63
N GLU A 277 4.31 -11.16 2.20
CA GLU A 277 4.10 -10.86 3.62
C GLU A 277 4.86 -11.84 4.55
N ALA A 278 6.16 -12.04 4.27
CA ALA A 278 6.95 -13.11 4.90
C ALA A 278 7.11 -12.99 6.41
N ASP A 279 7.06 -11.77 6.96
CA ASP A 279 7.00 -11.53 8.40
C ASP A 279 5.72 -12.07 9.04
N VAL A 280 4.59 -11.97 8.34
CA VAL A 280 3.34 -12.62 8.73
C VAL A 280 3.43 -14.13 8.54
N MET A 281 4.03 -14.60 7.44
CA MET A 281 4.20 -16.02 7.14
C MET A 281 4.94 -16.77 8.26
N ILE A 282 6.00 -16.18 8.81
CA ILE A 282 6.79 -16.81 9.89
C ILE A 282 6.19 -16.65 11.28
N ALA A 283 5.16 -15.82 11.44
CA ALA A 283 4.51 -15.62 12.74
C ALA A 283 3.79 -16.90 13.20
N GLU A 284 3.42 -17.76 12.25
CA GLU A 284 2.87 -19.08 12.51
C GLU A 284 3.90 -20.16 12.13
N GLU A 285 4.37 -20.94 13.11
CA GLU A 285 5.39 -21.98 12.88
C GLU A 285 4.95 -23.02 11.83
N SER A 286 3.64 -23.32 11.78
CA SER A 286 3.06 -24.24 10.81
C SER A 286 3.30 -23.77 9.37
N HIS A 287 3.10 -22.48 9.10
CA HIS A 287 3.27 -21.86 7.80
C HIS A 287 4.74 -21.82 7.38
N GLN A 288 5.65 -21.53 8.31
CA GLN A 288 7.08 -21.59 8.09
C GLN A 288 7.50 -23.00 7.59
N ASP A 289 7.13 -24.05 8.32
CA ASP A 289 7.53 -25.41 7.99
C ASP A 289 6.91 -25.91 6.69
N GLN A 290 5.64 -25.59 6.44
CA GLN A 290 4.95 -25.93 5.19
C GLN A 290 5.60 -25.24 3.99
N SER A 291 5.95 -23.96 4.11
CA SER A 291 6.61 -23.19 3.05
C SER A 291 7.99 -23.76 2.70
N VAL A 292 8.79 -24.14 3.71
CA VAL A 292 10.10 -24.82 3.49
C VAL A 292 9.91 -26.16 2.78
N ARG A 293 8.87 -26.94 3.15
CA ARG A 293 8.58 -28.23 2.50
C ARG A 293 8.20 -28.06 1.04
N ILE A 294 7.33 -27.09 0.73
CA ILE A 294 6.92 -26.77 -0.65
C ILE A 294 8.16 -26.42 -1.49
N TYR A 295 9.02 -25.52 -1.00
CA TYR A 295 10.27 -25.14 -1.69
C TYR A 295 11.20 -26.33 -1.95
N LYS A 296 11.32 -27.26 -1.00
CA LYS A 296 12.13 -28.48 -1.15
C LYS A 296 11.63 -29.45 -2.23
N MET A 297 10.38 -29.33 -2.67
CA MET A 297 9.81 -30.16 -3.74
C MET A 297 10.10 -29.61 -5.14
N MET A 298 10.52 -28.34 -5.26
CA MET A 298 10.79 -27.66 -6.52
C MET A 298 12.18 -27.96 -7.06
N ASP A 299 12.41 -27.66 -8.33
CA ASP A 299 13.75 -27.66 -8.92
C ASP A 299 14.51 -26.38 -8.54
N GLN A 300 15.16 -26.43 -7.38
CA GLN A 300 15.88 -25.28 -6.80
C GLN A 300 17.05 -24.77 -7.63
N GLY A 301 17.49 -25.51 -8.67
CA GLY A 301 18.52 -25.03 -9.61
C GLY A 301 17.95 -24.09 -10.67
N ASN A 302 16.66 -24.25 -11.00
CA ASN A 302 15.99 -23.56 -12.09
C ASN A 302 14.81 -22.67 -11.64
N THR A 303 14.41 -22.76 -10.36
CA THR A 303 13.32 -21.96 -9.80
C THR A 303 13.86 -20.64 -9.26
N GLN A 304 13.45 -19.52 -9.86
CA GLN A 304 13.65 -18.20 -9.25
C GLN A 304 12.78 -18.08 -8.01
N THR A 305 13.37 -17.70 -6.88
CA THR A 305 12.63 -17.47 -5.63
C THR A 305 12.74 -16.02 -5.20
N ALA A 306 11.58 -15.40 -4.92
CA ALA A 306 11.53 -14.06 -4.36
C ALA A 306 10.67 -14.01 -3.09
N LEU A 307 11.15 -13.26 -2.10
CA LEU A 307 10.45 -13.01 -0.84
C LEU A 307 10.20 -11.52 -0.66
N PHE A 308 8.97 -11.18 -0.36
CA PHE A 308 8.53 -9.83 -0.07
C PHE A 308 8.09 -9.72 1.39
N SER A 309 8.54 -8.67 2.07
CA SER A 309 8.23 -8.44 3.48
C SER A 309 8.16 -6.95 3.76
N ALA A 310 7.37 -6.56 4.76
CA ALA A 310 7.45 -5.21 5.28
C ALA A 310 8.64 -5.03 6.25
N THR A 311 9.10 -6.11 6.88
CA THR A 311 10.13 -6.07 7.92
C THR A 311 11.25 -7.11 7.71
N TYR A 312 12.45 -6.82 8.27
CA TYR A 312 13.64 -7.68 8.25
C TYR A 312 14.12 -8.04 9.64
N ASN A 313 13.21 -8.48 10.52
CA ASN A 313 13.68 -9.01 11.79
C ASN A 313 14.59 -10.25 11.56
N PRO A 314 15.47 -10.59 12.52
CA PRO A 314 16.39 -11.73 12.36
C PRO A 314 15.69 -13.05 12.01
N LYS A 315 14.45 -13.26 12.48
CA LYS A 315 13.67 -14.47 12.18
C LYS A 315 13.27 -14.54 10.70
N VAL A 316 12.87 -13.43 10.09
CA VAL A 316 12.57 -13.36 8.64
C VAL A 316 13.82 -13.72 7.85
N MET A 317 14.98 -13.19 8.23
CA MET A 317 16.24 -13.47 7.53
C MET A 317 16.71 -14.91 7.72
N GLU A 318 16.56 -15.48 8.92
CA GLU A 318 16.81 -16.91 9.17
C GLU A 318 15.91 -17.82 8.36
N PHE A 319 14.63 -17.46 8.23
CA PHE A 319 13.70 -18.18 7.37
C PHE A 319 14.09 -18.04 5.89
N ALA A 320 14.36 -16.83 5.42
CA ALA A 320 14.73 -16.57 4.03
C ALA A 320 15.96 -17.37 3.61
N LYS A 321 16.97 -17.49 4.48
CA LYS A 321 18.17 -18.33 4.26
C LYS A 321 17.85 -19.81 4.01
N LYS A 322 16.71 -20.33 4.50
CA LYS A 322 16.30 -21.73 4.29
C LYS A 322 15.66 -21.97 2.93
N ILE A 323 15.12 -20.93 2.29
CA ILE A 323 14.29 -21.04 1.09
C ILE A 323 14.79 -20.23 -0.10
N ILE A 324 15.81 -19.38 0.07
CA ILE A 324 16.36 -18.57 -1.02
C ILE A 324 17.88 -18.72 -1.06
N LYS A 325 18.39 -19.14 -2.21
CA LYS A 325 19.82 -19.25 -2.49
C LYS A 325 20.33 -17.95 -3.11
N GLU A 326 21.44 -17.44 -2.61
CA GLU A 326 22.14 -16.26 -3.17
C GLU A 326 21.18 -15.09 -3.54
N PRO A 327 20.35 -14.60 -2.59
CA PRO A 327 19.41 -13.52 -2.87
C PRO A 327 20.13 -12.19 -3.05
N GLU A 328 19.65 -11.42 -4.01
CA GLU A 328 19.82 -9.97 -4.03
C GLU A 328 18.92 -9.37 -2.94
N LEU A 329 19.45 -8.40 -2.19
CA LEU A 329 18.70 -7.73 -1.12
C LEU A 329 18.27 -6.33 -1.60
N ILE A 330 17.00 -5.98 -1.42
CA ILE A 330 16.47 -4.65 -1.71
C ILE A 330 15.78 -4.12 -0.45
N THR A 331 16.23 -2.97 0.05
CA THR A 331 15.69 -2.33 1.26
C THR A 331 15.22 -0.93 0.91
N VAL A 332 13.91 -0.73 0.74
CA VAL A 332 13.36 0.62 0.53
C VAL A 332 12.97 1.20 1.87
N LYS A 333 13.89 1.97 2.47
CA LYS A 333 13.66 2.71 3.71
C LYS A 333 12.63 3.81 3.47
N THR A 334 11.37 3.46 3.69
CA THR A 334 10.22 4.38 3.63
C THR A 334 9.78 4.82 5.03
N GLU A 335 10.54 4.46 6.07
CA GLU A 335 10.21 4.67 7.49
C GLU A 335 9.84 6.13 7.82
N GLU A 336 10.37 7.10 7.09
CA GLU A 336 10.07 8.50 7.32
C GLU A 336 8.73 8.94 6.70
N LEU A 337 8.37 8.46 5.50
CA LEU A 337 7.29 9.04 4.68
C LEU A 337 5.87 8.57 5.02
N SER A 338 5.65 7.30 5.40
CA SER A 338 4.27 6.85 5.70
C SER A 338 3.78 7.34 7.06
N LEU A 339 4.68 7.44 8.04
CA LEU A 339 4.36 8.01 9.34
C LEU A 339 4.22 9.53 9.30
N GLU A 340 4.82 10.21 8.32
CA GLU A 340 4.66 11.66 8.15
C GLU A 340 3.22 12.06 7.90
N ASN A 341 2.52 11.26 7.10
CA ASN A 341 1.12 11.52 6.76
C ASN A 341 0.14 10.93 7.77
N ILE A 342 0.61 10.23 8.82
CA ILE A 342 -0.25 9.63 9.84
C ILE A 342 -0.17 10.44 11.13
N HIS A 343 -1.25 11.16 11.43
CA HIS A 343 -1.44 11.84 12.70
C HIS A 343 -1.80 10.83 13.78
N GLN A 344 -0.93 10.70 14.79
CA GLN A 344 -1.08 9.69 15.84
C GLN A 344 -1.51 10.34 17.15
N TYR A 345 -2.55 9.76 17.75
CA TYR A 345 -3.09 10.19 19.03
C TYR A 345 -3.26 9.02 19.99
N PHE A 346 -3.26 9.32 21.29
CA PHE A 346 -3.72 8.38 22.32
C PHE A 346 -4.80 9.02 23.20
N VAL A 347 -5.75 8.21 23.64
CA VAL A 347 -6.86 8.60 24.52
C VAL A 347 -6.76 7.78 25.79
N THR A 348 -6.64 8.45 26.92
CA THR A 348 -6.59 7.81 28.24
C THR A 348 -8.00 7.48 28.72
N VAL A 349 -8.20 6.27 29.20
CA VAL A 349 -9.49 5.74 29.68
C VAL A 349 -9.29 4.93 30.95
N ASN A 350 -10.33 4.72 31.74
CA ASN A 350 -10.20 3.94 32.99
C ASN A 350 -10.54 2.46 32.80
N ASN A 351 -11.40 2.13 31.85
CA ASN A 351 -11.91 0.78 31.62
C ASN A 351 -12.38 0.61 30.16
N ASP A 352 -12.81 -0.61 29.80
CA ASP A 352 -13.22 -0.91 28.43
C ASP A 352 -14.57 -0.27 28.05
N ASP A 353 -15.44 0.05 29.04
CA ASP A 353 -16.67 0.81 28.78
C ASP A 353 -16.37 2.26 28.41
N ASP A 354 -15.36 2.86 29.04
CA ASP A 354 -14.87 4.20 28.67
C ASP A 354 -14.22 4.21 27.28
N LYS A 355 -13.56 3.10 26.86
CA LYS A 355 -13.11 2.93 25.46
C LYS A 355 -14.30 2.95 24.50
N LEU A 356 -15.36 2.21 24.80
CA LEU A 356 -16.57 2.16 23.96
C LEU A 356 -17.25 3.53 23.86
N LYS A 357 -17.39 4.25 24.98
CA LYS A 357 -17.92 5.62 25.00
C LYS A 357 -17.07 6.57 24.17
N SER A 358 -15.74 6.49 24.32
CA SER A 358 -14.80 7.33 23.56
C SER A 358 -14.83 7.00 22.08
N LEU A 359 -14.95 5.72 21.72
CA LEU A 359 -15.10 5.29 20.33
C LEU A 359 -16.38 5.85 19.70
N ARG A 360 -17.51 5.79 20.42
CA ARG A 360 -18.77 6.41 20.01
C ARG A 360 -18.63 7.91 19.77
N ALA A 361 -18.01 8.64 20.71
CA ALA A 361 -17.78 10.08 20.58
C ALA A 361 -16.92 10.42 19.35
N LEU A 362 -15.86 9.66 19.11
CA LEU A 362 -14.99 9.84 17.94
C LEU A 362 -15.75 9.66 16.63
N TYR A 363 -16.57 8.61 16.50
CA TYR A 363 -17.38 8.38 15.29
C TYR A 363 -18.55 9.35 15.15
N GLY A 364 -19.06 9.91 16.25
CA GLY A 364 -20.10 10.92 16.21
C GLY A 364 -19.62 12.30 15.75
N ALA A 365 -18.37 12.66 16.07
CA ALA A 365 -17.80 13.98 15.78
C ALA A 365 -16.96 14.03 14.48
N ILE A 366 -16.35 12.91 14.09
CA ILE A 366 -15.45 12.87 12.94
C ILE A 366 -16.20 12.29 11.74
N THR A 367 -16.14 12.99 10.60
CA THR A 367 -16.65 12.46 9.33
C THR A 367 -15.65 11.45 8.79
N VAL A 368 -15.92 10.19 9.09
CA VAL A 368 -15.08 9.06 8.69
C VAL A 368 -15.68 8.39 7.45
N ASP A 369 -14.91 8.34 6.36
CA ASP A 369 -15.32 7.59 5.16
C ASP A 369 -15.20 6.09 5.41
N ASN A 370 -14.00 5.62 5.76
CA ASN A 370 -13.78 4.22 6.13
C ASN A 370 -12.76 4.09 7.26
N ALA A 371 -13.09 3.28 8.26
CA ALA A 371 -12.20 3.07 9.38
C ALA A 371 -12.17 1.64 9.88
N ILE A 372 -11.04 1.31 10.51
CA ILE A 372 -10.80 -0.02 11.07
C ILE A 372 -10.54 0.10 12.57
N VAL A 373 -11.24 -0.72 13.35
CA VAL A 373 -11.05 -0.86 14.79
C VAL A 373 -10.42 -2.21 15.08
N PHE A 374 -9.21 -2.20 15.62
CA PHE A 374 -8.47 -3.39 16.01
C PHE A 374 -8.64 -3.70 17.49
N CYS A 375 -9.17 -4.88 17.81
CA CYS A 375 -9.26 -5.42 19.16
C CYS A 375 -8.48 -6.72 19.31
N ARG A 376 -8.20 -7.11 20.56
CA ARG A 376 -7.39 -8.30 20.85
C ARG A 376 -8.19 -9.60 20.68
N SER A 377 -9.42 -9.63 21.18
CA SER A 377 -10.24 -10.85 21.25
C SER A 377 -11.50 -10.73 20.39
N LYS A 378 -12.05 -11.88 20.00
CA LYS A 378 -13.29 -11.97 19.22
C LYS A 378 -14.51 -11.55 20.05
N GLU A 379 -14.50 -11.84 21.36
CA GLU A 379 -15.57 -11.45 22.28
C GLU A 379 -15.66 -9.92 22.36
N MET A 380 -14.51 -9.24 22.41
CA MET A 380 -14.47 -7.78 22.35
C MET A 380 -14.91 -7.25 20.99
N ALA A 381 -14.53 -7.91 19.88
CA ALA A 381 -14.99 -7.53 18.55
C ALA A 381 -16.53 -7.53 18.46
N HIS A 382 -17.16 -8.60 18.95
CA HIS A 382 -18.62 -8.71 19.02
C HIS A 382 -19.23 -7.66 19.95
N ARG A 383 -18.64 -7.44 21.13
CA ARG A 383 -19.13 -6.40 22.06
C ARG A 383 -19.10 -5.00 21.44
N ILE A 384 -18.03 -4.64 20.73
CA ILE A 384 -17.93 -3.35 20.03
C ILE A 384 -19.02 -3.28 18.94
N TYR A 385 -19.17 -4.34 18.15
CA TYR A 385 -20.16 -4.41 17.08
C TYR A 385 -21.59 -4.25 17.61
N ASP A 386 -21.98 -5.03 18.63
CA ASP A 386 -23.32 -4.96 19.20
C ASP A 386 -23.61 -3.60 19.85
N THR A 387 -22.60 -2.99 20.47
CA THR A 387 -22.72 -1.65 21.07
C THR A 387 -22.98 -0.61 19.99
N LEU A 388 -22.15 -0.54 18.95
CA LEU A 388 -22.27 0.48 17.92
C LEU A 388 -23.44 0.22 16.95
N LYS A 389 -23.89 -1.02 16.81
CA LYS A 389 -25.04 -1.39 15.96
C LYS A 389 -26.34 -0.74 16.44
N VAL A 390 -26.50 -0.54 17.75
CA VAL A 390 -27.67 0.17 18.33
C VAL A 390 -27.78 1.59 17.79
N ASP A 391 -26.64 2.21 17.46
CA ASP A 391 -26.57 3.58 16.96
C ASP A 391 -26.81 3.67 15.43
N GLY A 392 -27.08 2.53 14.77
CA GLY A 392 -27.46 2.46 13.36
C GLY A 392 -26.30 2.65 12.37
N HIS A 393 -25.06 2.61 12.82
CA HIS A 393 -23.91 2.82 11.96
C HIS A 393 -23.70 1.63 10.98
N PRO A 394 -23.44 1.90 9.69
CA PRO A 394 -23.08 0.85 8.73
C PRO A 394 -21.70 0.27 9.05
N MET A 395 -21.65 -0.97 9.51
CA MET A 395 -20.41 -1.61 9.95
C MET A 395 -20.36 -3.12 9.68
N GLY A 396 -19.15 -3.61 9.49
CA GLY A 396 -18.82 -5.02 9.40
C GLY A 396 -17.96 -5.49 10.58
N ILE A 397 -17.93 -6.81 10.77
CA ILE A 397 -17.05 -7.49 11.73
C ILE A 397 -16.23 -8.54 10.98
N LEU A 398 -14.96 -8.71 11.38
CA LEU A 398 -14.05 -9.76 10.93
C LEU A 398 -13.35 -10.41 12.11
N ALA A 399 -14.00 -11.43 12.66
CA ALA A 399 -13.50 -12.26 13.74
C ALA A 399 -13.04 -13.63 13.22
N GLY A 400 -12.15 -14.29 13.97
CA GLY A 400 -11.53 -15.56 13.55
C GLY A 400 -12.44 -16.78 13.58
N ASP A 401 -13.61 -16.66 14.21
CA ASP A 401 -14.65 -17.68 14.31
C ASP A 401 -15.77 -17.55 13.26
N MET A 402 -15.74 -16.48 12.47
CA MET A 402 -16.61 -16.33 11.31
C MET A 402 -16.24 -17.35 10.24
N ASP A 403 -17.24 -17.82 9.50
CA ASP A 403 -17.00 -18.66 8.35
C ASP A 403 -16.34 -17.86 7.21
N ILE A 404 -15.80 -18.57 6.22
CA ILE A 404 -15.08 -17.95 5.10
C ILE A 404 -16.02 -17.11 4.23
N GLN A 405 -17.29 -17.50 4.11
CA GLN A 405 -18.26 -16.81 3.27
C GLN A 405 -18.66 -15.47 3.89
N ASP A 406 -19.04 -15.47 5.17
CA ASP A 406 -19.34 -14.28 5.96
C ASP A 406 -18.17 -13.29 5.98
N ARG A 407 -16.93 -13.79 6.09
CA ARG A 407 -15.72 -12.97 6.03
C ARG A 407 -15.57 -12.30 4.65
N SER A 408 -15.74 -13.07 3.59
CA SER A 408 -15.68 -12.55 2.21
C SER A 408 -16.75 -11.51 1.94
N GLU A 409 -17.98 -11.75 2.43
CA GLU A 409 -19.10 -10.80 2.33
C GLU A 409 -18.83 -9.52 3.10
N ALA A 410 -18.37 -9.60 4.35
CA ALA A 410 -18.02 -8.43 5.15
C ALA A 410 -16.92 -7.57 4.50
N ILE A 411 -15.87 -8.21 3.96
CA ILE A 411 -14.81 -7.50 3.20
C ILE A 411 -15.37 -6.86 1.94
N ALA A 412 -16.26 -7.54 1.22
CA ALA A 412 -16.87 -7.02 0.01
C ALA A 412 -17.77 -5.81 0.29
N ARG A 413 -18.58 -5.85 1.35
CA ARG A 413 -19.41 -4.71 1.78
C ARG A 413 -18.57 -3.51 2.19
N PHE A 414 -17.51 -3.73 2.95
CA PHE A 414 -16.57 -2.69 3.36
C PHE A 414 -15.85 -2.07 2.14
N ARG A 415 -15.37 -2.88 1.19
CA ARG A 415 -14.76 -2.38 -0.06
C ARG A 415 -15.72 -1.57 -0.93
N LYS A 416 -17.01 -1.90 -0.92
CA LYS A 416 -18.06 -1.17 -1.65
C LYS A 416 -18.52 0.10 -0.92
N GLY A 417 -18.00 0.40 0.27
CA GLY A 417 -18.43 1.52 1.11
C GLY A 417 -19.82 1.34 1.70
N GLN A 418 -20.36 0.12 1.69
CA GLN A 418 -21.64 -0.21 2.33
C GLN A 418 -21.50 -0.27 3.85
N ASP A 419 -20.37 -0.82 4.30
CA ASP A 419 -19.92 -0.74 5.69
C ASP A 419 -18.82 0.34 5.75
N ARG A 420 -18.95 1.34 6.63
CA ARG A 420 -17.94 2.41 6.82
C ARG A 420 -16.98 2.10 7.97
N LEU A 421 -17.38 1.22 8.86
CA LEU A 421 -16.58 0.78 9.99
C LEU A 421 -16.35 -0.72 9.90
N LEU A 422 -15.10 -1.16 10.09
CA LEU A 422 -14.74 -2.57 10.15
C LEU A 422 -14.08 -2.89 11.48
N ILE A 423 -14.70 -3.78 12.25
CA ILE A 423 -14.18 -4.23 13.54
C ILE A 423 -13.48 -5.57 13.34
N THR A 424 -12.24 -5.70 13.79
CA THR A 424 -11.41 -6.86 13.46
C THR A 424 -10.42 -7.22 14.55
N THR A 425 -10.07 -8.51 14.61
CA THR A 425 -8.91 -8.98 15.38
C THR A 425 -7.63 -8.88 14.55
N ASN A 426 -6.47 -8.95 15.23
CA ASN A 426 -5.14 -8.87 14.62
C ASN A 426 -4.90 -9.78 13.43
N VAL A 427 -5.45 -10.99 13.48
CA VAL A 427 -5.21 -12.02 12.46
C VAL A 427 -6.05 -11.76 11.22
N SER A 428 -7.25 -11.20 11.39
CA SER A 428 -8.25 -11.11 10.31
C SER A 428 -8.09 -9.89 9.40
N ALA A 429 -7.40 -8.84 9.86
CA ALA A 429 -7.25 -7.61 9.07
C ALA A 429 -5.89 -7.43 8.39
N ARG A 430 -4.98 -8.38 8.59
CA ARG A 430 -3.74 -8.42 7.82
C ARG A 430 -4.10 -8.70 6.36
N GLY A 431 -3.70 -7.78 5.50
CA GLY A 431 -3.90 -7.94 4.07
C GLY A 431 -5.24 -7.51 3.52
N ILE A 432 -6.12 -6.89 4.32
CA ILE A 432 -7.24 -6.17 3.73
C ILE A 432 -6.66 -4.93 3.04
N ASP A 433 -6.57 -4.99 1.72
CA ASP A 433 -6.29 -3.82 0.88
C ASP A 433 -7.61 -3.13 0.55
N VAL A 434 -7.85 -2.04 1.26
CA VAL A 434 -8.91 -1.08 0.97
C VAL A 434 -8.22 0.24 0.71
N LEU A 435 -8.42 0.80 -0.47
CA LEU A 435 -7.72 1.99 -0.98
C LEU A 435 -8.14 3.30 -0.26
N SER A 436 -8.95 3.23 0.80
CA SER A 436 -9.69 4.40 1.32
C SER A 436 -9.91 4.41 2.84
N ILE A 437 -8.99 3.86 3.64
CA ILE A 437 -9.07 3.95 5.10
C ILE A 437 -8.47 5.28 5.54
N ASN A 438 -9.26 6.14 6.20
CA ASN A 438 -8.78 7.42 6.75
C ASN A 438 -8.49 7.33 8.25
N MET A 439 -9.16 6.44 9.00
CA MET A 439 -8.92 6.28 10.42
C MET A 439 -8.64 4.82 10.83
N VAL A 440 -7.62 4.64 11.66
CA VAL A 440 -7.31 3.38 12.35
C VAL A 440 -7.44 3.61 13.85
N VAL A 441 -8.21 2.75 14.52
CA VAL A 441 -8.34 2.76 15.97
C VAL A 441 -7.77 1.48 16.54
N ASN A 442 -6.72 1.61 17.36
CA ASN A 442 -6.21 0.54 18.20
C ASN A 442 -7.02 0.50 19.48
N PHE A 443 -8.12 -0.27 19.48
CA PHE A 443 -8.93 -0.46 20.69
C PHE A 443 -8.12 -1.15 21.78
N ASP A 444 -7.34 -2.15 21.38
CA ASP A 444 -6.28 -2.73 22.19
C ASP A 444 -4.93 -2.54 21.49
N LEU A 445 -3.93 -2.09 22.24
CA LEU A 445 -2.57 -1.95 21.71
C LEU A 445 -2.01 -3.31 21.27
N PRO A 446 -1.25 -3.35 20.15
CA PRO A 446 -0.63 -4.58 19.69
C PRO A 446 0.53 -4.95 20.62
N MET A 447 0.43 -6.15 21.20
CA MET A 447 1.41 -6.70 22.13
C MET A 447 1.73 -8.14 21.73
N ARG A 448 2.98 -8.53 21.93
CA ARG A 448 3.44 -9.91 21.76
C ARG A 448 2.90 -10.80 22.90
N THR A 449 2.98 -12.12 22.74
CA THR A 449 2.54 -13.11 23.75
C THR A 449 3.23 -12.96 25.10
N ASN A 450 4.46 -12.42 25.11
CA ASN A 450 5.20 -12.10 26.33
C ASN A 450 4.92 -10.68 26.87
N TRP A 451 3.84 -10.05 26.42
CA TRP A 451 3.41 -8.70 26.81
C TRP A 451 4.39 -7.58 26.48
N LEU A 452 5.33 -7.81 25.56
CA LEU A 452 6.17 -6.74 25.02
C LEU A 452 5.44 -5.99 23.89
N PRO A 453 5.77 -4.71 23.66
CA PRO A 453 5.28 -3.95 22.52
C PRO A 453 5.54 -4.68 21.20
N ASP A 454 4.51 -4.76 20.35
CA ASP A 454 4.64 -5.35 19.01
C ASP A 454 4.73 -4.27 17.93
N TYR A 455 5.95 -3.78 17.71
CA TYR A 455 6.25 -2.69 16.76
C TYR A 455 5.79 -3.02 15.34
N GLU A 456 5.97 -4.27 14.90
CA GLU A 456 5.65 -4.72 13.53
C GLU A 456 4.14 -4.69 13.30
N THR A 457 3.36 -5.26 14.22
CA THR A 457 1.89 -5.18 14.13
C THR A 457 1.41 -3.72 14.25
N TYR A 458 2.02 -2.90 15.09
CA TYR A 458 1.67 -1.48 15.22
C TYR A 458 1.78 -0.73 13.89
N ILE A 459 2.96 -0.79 13.26
CA ILE A 459 3.19 -0.09 11.99
C ILE A 459 2.29 -0.64 10.87
N HIS A 460 2.00 -1.94 10.86
CA HIS A 460 1.09 -2.54 9.88
C HIS A 460 -0.37 -2.14 10.06
N ARG A 461 -0.80 -1.94 11.31
CA ARG A 461 -2.16 -1.47 11.60
C ARG A 461 -2.32 -0.02 11.15
N ILE A 462 -1.43 0.88 11.58
CA ILE A 462 -1.55 2.30 11.24
C ILE A 462 -1.22 2.58 9.76
N GLY A 463 -0.36 1.79 9.13
CA GLY A 463 -0.10 1.83 7.69
C GLY A 463 -1.26 1.32 6.81
N ARG A 464 -2.43 1.00 7.41
CA ARG A 464 -3.69 0.83 6.67
C ARG A 464 -4.27 2.18 6.24
N THR A 465 -3.99 3.25 6.98
CA THR A 465 -4.30 4.63 6.61
C THR A 465 -3.04 5.33 6.05
N GLY A 466 -3.17 6.58 5.59
CA GLY A 466 -2.03 7.38 5.13
C GLY A 466 -1.40 6.92 3.81
N ARG A 467 -2.14 6.16 2.99
CA ARG A 467 -1.64 5.59 1.73
C ARG A 467 -1.73 6.59 0.57
N PHE A 468 -0.83 6.46 -0.40
CA PHE A 468 -0.79 7.27 -1.63
C PHE A 468 -0.74 8.80 -1.40
N GLY A 469 -0.09 9.23 -0.32
CA GLY A 469 0.11 10.65 -0.03
C GLY A 469 -1.06 11.35 0.69
N ARG A 470 -2.15 10.66 1.00
CA ARG A 470 -3.28 11.20 1.78
C ARG A 470 -2.97 11.23 3.27
N GLY A 471 -3.57 12.18 3.99
CA GLY A 471 -3.56 12.20 5.45
C GLY A 471 -4.28 10.98 6.06
N GLY A 472 -3.77 10.53 7.20
CA GLY A 472 -4.34 9.41 7.95
C GLY A 472 -4.37 9.69 9.45
N LEU A 473 -5.35 9.12 10.15
CA LEU A 473 -5.51 9.25 11.59
C LEU A 473 -5.34 7.90 12.28
N ALA A 474 -4.51 7.85 13.32
CA ALA A 474 -4.34 6.67 14.16
C ALA A 474 -4.63 7.02 15.62
N ILE A 475 -5.63 6.36 16.21
CA ILE A 475 -6.07 6.58 17.59
C ILE A 475 -5.78 5.35 18.43
N ASN A 476 -5.19 5.56 19.61
CA ASN A 476 -4.77 4.51 20.52
C ASN A 476 -5.46 4.63 21.88
N PHE A 477 -6.21 3.63 22.33
CA PHE A 477 -6.74 3.65 23.69
C PHE A 477 -5.71 3.17 24.71
N VAL A 478 -5.56 3.92 25.80
CA VAL A 478 -4.62 3.65 26.90
C VAL A 478 -5.42 3.49 28.18
N LYS A 479 -5.48 2.27 28.72
CA LYS A 479 -6.26 1.98 29.93
C LYS A 479 -5.43 2.05 31.22
N ASP A 480 -4.17 1.64 31.14
CA ASP A 480 -3.33 1.50 32.31
C ASP A 480 -1.89 1.98 32.05
N LYS A 481 -1.07 1.91 33.10
CA LYS A 481 0.34 2.31 33.04
C LYS A 481 1.13 1.53 31.99
N LYS A 482 0.78 0.26 31.75
CA LYS A 482 1.48 -0.62 30.81
C LYS A 482 1.16 -0.23 29.37
N ASP A 483 -0.09 0.09 29.07
CA ASP A 483 -0.47 0.66 27.78
C ASP A 483 0.27 1.98 27.53
N TYR A 484 0.38 2.84 28.55
CA TYR A 484 1.12 4.10 28.45
C TYR A 484 2.62 3.91 28.20
N GLU A 485 3.25 2.95 28.88
CA GLU A 485 4.64 2.54 28.62
C GLU A 485 4.81 1.99 27.20
N THR A 486 3.81 1.28 26.69
CA THR A 486 3.79 0.76 25.31
C THR A 486 3.72 1.88 24.28
N ILE A 487 2.89 2.91 24.51
CA ILE A 487 2.87 4.13 23.68
C ILE A 487 4.25 4.81 23.68
N LYS A 488 4.87 4.98 24.85
CA LYS A 488 6.23 5.54 24.93
C LYS A 488 7.26 4.71 24.17
N ALA A 489 7.16 3.39 24.24
CA ALA A 489 8.02 2.49 23.48
C ALA A 489 7.84 2.67 21.97
N PHE A 490 6.60 2.78 21.48
CA PHE A 490 6.32 3.09 20.06
C PHE A 490 6.90 4.45 19.66
N GLN A 491 6.68 5.51 20.44
CA GLN A 491 7.25 6.84 20.15
C GLN A 491 8.78 6.79 20.05
N ASN A 492 9.44 6.12 20.99
CA ASN A 492 10.90 6.03 21.02
C ASN A 492 11.45 5.20 19.84
N HIS A 493 10.78 4.11 19.49
CA HIS A 493 11.19 3.23 18.41
C HIS A 493 11.04 3.91 17.04
N PHE A 494 9.87 4.51 16.78
CA PHE A 494 9.57 5.15 15.50
C PHE A 494 10.01 6.61 15.42
N LYS A 495 10.47 7.20 16.53
CA LYS A 495 10.88 8.62 16.67
C LYS A 495 9.79 9.59 16.19
N ARG A 496 8.52 9.27 16.50
CA ARG A 496 7.35 10.08 16.15
C ARG A 496 6.50 10.31 17.39
N GLU A 497 5.98 11.52 17.52
CA GLU A 497 5.11 11.90 18.64
C GLU A 497 3.72 11.29 18.47
N ILE A 498 3.16 10.75 19.56
CA ILE A 498 1.78 10.29 19.67
C ILE A 498 1.12 11.22 20.70
N LYS A 499 0.27 12.14 20.20
CA LYS A 499 -0.26 13.24 21.01
C LYS A 499 -1.43 12.78 21.89
N PRO A 500 -1.61 13.34 23.10
CA PRO A 500 -2.84 13.10 23.86
C PRO A 500 -4.04 13.70 23.10
N LEU A 501 -5.17 13.00 23.15
CA LEU A 501 -6.45 13.45 22.64
C LEU A 501 -7.51 13.32 23.74
N ASP A 502 -8.22 14.42 23.99
CA ASP A 502 -9.40 14.42 24.84
C ASP A 502 -10.63 14.25 23.95
N THR A 503 -11.38 13.17 24.14
CA THR A 503 -12.60 12.88 23.36
C THR A 503 -13.83 13.63 23.86
N SER A 504 -13.73 14.35 24.98
CA SER A 504 -14.79 15.23 25.47
C SER A 504 -14.75 16.62 24.84
N ASP A 505 -13.62 17.01 24.24
CA ASP A 505 -13.43 18.27 23.54
C ASP A 505 -13.86 18.13 22.06
N ILE A 506 -15.12 18.48 21.78
CA ILE A 506 -15.72 18.37 20.45
C ILE A 506 -14.99 19.25 19.43
N ASP A 507 -14.57 20.47 19.81
CA ASP A 507 -13.85 21.38 18.92
C ASP A 507 -12.52 20.76 18.49
N ARG A 508 -11.85 20.07 19.42
CA ARG A 508 -10.61 19.34 19.12
C ARG A 508 -10.85 18.14 18.21
N LEU A 509 -11.97 17.44 18.36
CA LEU A 509 -12.36 16.34 17.47
C LEU A 509 -12.71 16.84 16.06
N GLU A 510 -13.41 17.97 15.94
CA GLU A 510 -13.75 18.57 14.65
C GLU A 510 -12.50 19.03 13.89
N GLN A 511 -11.46 19.52 14.58
CA GLN A 511 -10.18 19.85 13.97
C GLN A 511 -9.50 18.63 13.31
N LEU A 512 -9.80 17.41 13.77
CA LEU A 512 -9.27 16.20 13.13
C LEU A 512 -9.88 15.95 11.75
N ASN A 513 -11.08 16.46 11.45
CA ASN A 513 -11.71 16.35 10.11
C ASN A 513 -10.88 17.07 9.04
N ILE A 514 -10.18 18.14 9.41
CA ILE A 514 -9.31 18.89 8.48
C ILE A 514 -8.11 18.03 8.08
N LEU A 515 -7.58 17.25 9.02
CA LEU A 515 -6.41 16.38 8.82
C LEU A 515 -6.71 15.14 7.98
N THR A 516 -7.97 14.69 7.95
CA THR A 516 -8.41 13.53 7.15
C THR A 516 -8.91 13.92 5.76
N SER A 517 -9.12 15.22 5.50
CA SER A 517 -9.64 15.75 4.22
C SER A 517 -8.55 16.28 3.27
N GLN A 518 -7.30 16.42 3.75
CA GLN A 518 -6.11 16.81 2.99
C GLN A 518 -5.28 15.57 2.62
#